data_AF-A0A936CX46-F1
#
_entry.id   AF-A0A936CX46-F1
#
_cell.length_a   1.000
_cell.length_b   1.000
_cell.length_c   1.000
_cell.angle_alpha   90.00
_cell.angle_beta   90.00
_cell.angle_gamma   90.00
#
_symmetry.space_group_name_H-M   'P 1'
#
loop_
_entity.id
_entity.type
_entity.pdbx_description
1 polymer ?
#
loop_
_entity_poly.entity_id
_entity_poly.type
_entity_poly.pdbx_seq_one_letter_code
_entity_poly.pdbx_strand_id
1 'polypeptide(L)'
;MSMDQAPYVDIRKMLATGDLSGARAARIGSLFNGSALMNAADAAVAQVRDSVVNWPGPVSYYADPLHLYLCVTNMRGVPYVVRMVADETMRGHRVVNHGDYAHFIVHGAGPANVTAPFPGAFDINRSDLASDGWDVLRDAALATSAFPGGFPARPFRNTVDMYRQRTWTGRARNRASCPSSVLLDLPDDVSDRYDFWCVDGGLIYNEPIEYARTALLGCADQSSNRDGHSANRTVLLIDPFPDDLEWRGKPAAKADGPDVLDALLSLIPMLRAQSAFRPEDLTLALSEDVHTRYLIAPIRSSKLAGESDLASSGLAGFAGFVHEQLRMHDFQLGRRNCQKFLKDRFFLHADNPVFAGWRNRLKAHPEWFEAYRPASGCTSGASRGGQDLFQVIPLVPAVSAPIRPRPWPKLRRQEDLEPIARLARDRTELVVPQLIRTLLQRAGIEERRMLSRMMRKIACDVITRKAASSAITAVESDLRARHLIA
;
A
#
# COMPACT_ATOMS: atom_id res chain seq x y z
N MET A 1 13.64 -21.07 -15.20
CA MET A 1 13.21 -19.93 -16.04
C MET A 1 14.36 -18.94 -16.14
N SER A 2 14.74 -18.52 -17.35
CA SER A 2 15.64 -17.37 -17.50
C SER A 2 14.95 -16.12 -16.98
N MET A 3 15.71 -15.13 -16.48
CA MET A 3 15.18 -13.85 -15.98
C MET A 3 14.30 -13.12 -17.03
N ASP A 4 14.44 -13.42 -18.32
CA ASP A 4 13.67 -12.84 -19.42
C ASP A 4 12.21 -13.32 -19.52
N GLN A 5 11.79 -14.33 -18.73
CA GLN A 5 10.41 -14.84 -18.74
C GLN A 5 9.60 -14.44 -17.50
N ALA A 6 10.16 -13.68 -16.57
CA ALA A 6 9.37 -13.12 -15.48
C ALA A 6 8.36 -12.12 -16.07
N PRO A 7 7.07 -12.16 -15.69
CA PRO A 7 6.08 -11.21 -16.18
C PRO A 7 6.37 -9.84 -15.58
N TYR A 8 7.19 -9.10 -16.29
CA TYR A 8 7.62 -7.77 -15.89
C TYR A 8 6.48 -6.78 -16.13
N VAL A 9 6.13 -6.03 -15.08
CA VAL A 9 5.13 -4.96 -15.11
C VAL A 9 5.79 -3.68 -15.64
N ASP A 10 5.26 -3.16 -16.75
CA ASP A 10 5.85 -2.07 -17.54
C ASP A 10 4.75 -1.19 -18.14
N ILE A 11 4.97 0.12 -18.16
CA ILE A 11 3.99 1.09 -18.69
C ILE A 11 3.63 0.83 -20.15
N ARG A 12 4.53 0.28 -20.98
CA ARG A 12 4.27 -0.05 -22.39
C ARG A 12 3.13 -1.07 -22.51
N LYS A 13 3.09 -2.07 -21.62
CA LYS A 13 2.00 -3.06 -21.58
C LYS A 13 0.69 -2.44 -21.07
N MET A 14 0.77 -1.49 -20.15
CA MET A 14 -0.39 -0.73 -19.66
C MET A 14 -0.97 0.23 -20.71
N LEU A 15 -0.15 0.68 -21.66
CA LEU A 15 -0.55 1.54 -22.78
C LEU A 15 -0.98 0.74 -24.03
N ALA A 16 -0.81 -0.58 -24.04
CA ALA A 16 -1.26 -1.41 -25.15
C ALA A 16 -2.78 -1.33 -25.34
N THR A 17 -3.25 -1.37 -26.59
CA THR A 17 -4.65 -1.10 -26.97
C THR A 17 -5.51 -2.34 -27.17
N GLY A 18 -4.95 -3.54 -26.96
CA GLY A 18 -5.65 -4.80 -27.21
C GLY A 18 -6.93 -4.99 -26.38
N ASP A 19 -7.03 -4.36 -25.21
CA ASP A 19 -8.22 -4.34 -24.35
C ASP A 19 -9.40 -3.56 -24.93
N LEU A 20 -9.15 -2.68 -25.91
CA LEU A 20 -10.13 -1.81 -26.55
C LEU A 20 -10.73 -2.40 -27.84
N SER A 21 -10.45 -3.68 -28.14
CA SER A 21 -10.92 -4.36 -29.35
C SER A 21 -12.15 -5.27 -29.09
N GLY A 22 -13.02 -5.42 -30.09
CA GLY A 22 -14.17 -6.34 -30.05
C GLY A 22 -15.29 -5.94 -29.06
N ALA A 23 -16.06 -6.92 -28.58
CA ALA A 23 -17.21 -6.68 -27.68
C ALA A 23 -16.82 -6.03 -26.33
N ARG A 24 -15.53 -6.08 -25.95
CA ARG A 24 -14.97 -5.40 -24.76
C ARG A 24 -14.83 -3.88 -24.92
N ALA A 25 -14.91 -3.36 -26.16
CA ALA A 25 -14.83 -1.93 -26.46
C ALA A 25 -16.09 -1.14 -26.07
N ALA A 26 -17.18 -1.80 -25.67
CA ALA A 26 -18.46 -1.12 -25.42
C ALA A 26 -18.46 -0.22 -24.18
N ARG A 27 -17.50 -0.39 -23.26
CA ARG A 27 -17.41 0.42 -22.04
C ARG A 27 -15.96 0.51 -21.56
N ILE A 28 -15.41 1.72 -21.53
CA ILE A 28 -14.10 1.97 -20.95
C ILE A 28 -14.20 1.88 -19.43
N GLY A 29 -13.60 0.83 -18.86
CA GLY A 29 -13.53 0.62 -17.41
C GLY A 29 -12.36 1.34 -16.74
N SER A 30 -11.34 1.77 -17.51
CA SER A 30 -10.10 2.35 -16.99
C SER A 30 -9.27 3.05 -18.07
N LEU A 31 -8.39 3.94 -17.64
CA LEU A 31 -7.44 4.63 -18.52
C LEU A 31 -6.33 3.71 -19.01
N PHE A 32 -5.83 2.79 -18.18
CA PHE A 32 -4.79 1.83 -18.55
C PHE A 32 -5.34 0.42 -18.81
N ASN A 33 -4.58 -0.35 -19.58
CA ASN A 33 -4.80 -1.76 -19.82
C ASN A 33 -4.34 -2.57 -18.60
N GLY A 34 -5.29 -3.21 -17.91
CA GLY A 34 -5.03 -3.99 -16.70
C GLY A 34 -4.47 -5.40 -16.95
N SER A 35 -4.36 -5.87 -18.19
CA SER A 35 -3.93 -7.24 -18.51
C SER A 35 -2.50 -7.54 -18.05
N ALA A 36 -1.60 -6.56 -18.09
CA ALA A 36 -0.23 -6.73 -17.63
C ALA A 36 -0.16 -7.09 -16.13
N LEU A 37 -0.99 -6.44 -15.31
CA LEU A 37 -1.09 -6.71 -13.88
C LEU A 37 -1.73 -8.08 -13.62
N MET A 38 -2.78 -8.42 -14.36
CA MET A 38 -3.44 -9.73 -14.25
C MET A 38 -2.46 -10.86 -14.56
N ASN A 39 -1.77 -10.78 -15.70
CA ASN A 39 -0.79 -11.78 -16.10
C ASN A 39 0.36 -11.91 -15.09
N ALA A 40 0.80 -10.79 -14.50
CA ALA A 40 1.83 -10.81 -13.45
C ALA A 40 1.33 -11.49 -12.17
N ALA A 41 0.09 -11.22 -11.77
CA ALA A 41 -0.53 -11.84 -10.60
C ALA A 41 -0.77 -13.35 -10.81
N ASP A 42 -1.28 -13.76 -11.98
CA ASP A 42 -1.47 -15.17 -12.34
C ASP A 42 -0.15 -15.95 -12.35
N ALA A 43 0.90 -15.36 -12.92
CA ALA A 43 2.22 -15.98 -12.94
C ALA A 43 2.88 -16.02 -11.56
N ALA A 44 2.64 -15.04 -10.69
CA ALA A 44 3.11 -15.10 -9.31
C ALA A 44 2.45 -16.27 -8.55
N VAL A 45 1.15 -16.49 -8.73
CA VAL A 45 0.44 -17.65 -8.16
C VAL A 45 0.99 -18.95 -8.75
N ALA A 46 1.17 -19.04 -10.06
CA ALA A 46 1.75 -20.22 -10.70
C ALA A 46 3.15 -20.52 -10.15
N GLN A 47 4.01 -19.51 -10.04
CA GLN A 47 5.35 -19.66 -9.47
C GLN A 47 5.31 -20.15 -8.02
N VAL A 48 4.38 -19.64 -7.20
CA VAL A 48 4.20 -20.12 -5.83
C VAL A 48 3.81 -21.60 -5.83
N ARG A 49 2.78 -21.98 -6.60
CA ARG A 49 2.31 -23.38 -6.72
C ARG A 49 3.41 -24.33 -7.18
N ASP A 50 4.26 -23.91 -8.13
CA ASP A 50 5.43 -24.68 -8.57
C ASP A 50 6.50 -24.79 -7.48
N SER A 51 6.71 -23.71 -6.72
CA SER A 51 7.73 -23.64 -5.67
C SER A 51 7.34 -24.40 -4.39
N VAL A 52 6.04 -24.58 -4.14
CA VAL A 52 5.51 -25.29 -2.97
C VAL A 52 6.08 -26.71 -2.88
N VAL A 53 6.25 -27.40 -4.01
CA VAL A 53 6.80 -28.76 -4.08
C VAL A 53 8.24 -28.82 -3.56
N ASN A 54 9.01 -27.75 -3.76
CA ASN A 54 10.42 -27.66 -3.36
C ASN A 54 10.64 -26.63 -2.24
N TRP A 55 9.60 -26.32 -1.48
CA TRP A 55 9.66 -25.28 -0.46
C TRP A 55 10.64 -25.69 0.64
N PRO A 56 11.61 -24.84 1.04
CA PRO A 56 12.68 -25.20 1.97
C PRO A 56 12.22 -25.39 3.43
N GLY A 57 10.91 -25.45 3.67
CA GLY A 57 10.30 -25.57 5.00
C GLY A 57 9.87 -24.23 5.61
N PRO A 58 9.24 -24.26 6.80
CA PRO A 58 8.76 -23.06 7.48
C PRO A 58 9.90 -22.07 7.76
N VAL A 59 9.60 -20.78 7.66
CA VAL A 59 10.57 -19.71 7.94
C VAL A 59 10.63 -19.50 9.45
N SER A 60 11.81 -19.69 10.05
CA SER A 60 11.98 -19.78 11.50
C SER A 60 11.49 -18.57 12.31
N TYR A 61 11.46 -17.39 11.69
CA TYR A 61 11.05 -16.13 12.30
C TYR A 61 9.62 -15.68 11.93
N TYR A 62 8.88 -16.50 11.18
CA TYR A 62 7.46 -16.28 10.92
C TYR A 62 6.60 -16.96 11.98
N ALA A 63 5.41 -16.39 12.21
CA ALA A 63 4.36 -17.05 12.99
C ALA A 63 3.64 -18.10 12.13
N ASP A 64 3.04 -19.09 12.78
CA ASP A 64 2.10 -20.03 12.16
C ASP A 64 0.77 -20.02 12.94
N PRO A 65 -0.38 -19.74 12.29
CA PRO A 65 -0.46 -19.18 10.94
C PRO A 65 0.06 -17.73 10.88
N LEU A 66 0.55 -17.32 9.71
CA LEU A 66 0.89 -15.93 9.43
C LEU A 66 -0.35 -15.18 8.94
N HIS A 67 -0.69 -14.08 9.63
CA HIS A 67 -1.81 -13.23 9.24
C HIS A 67 -1.37 -12.22 8.18
N LEU A 68 -2.13 -12.15 7.09
CA LEU A 68 -1.91 -11.19 6.01
C LEU A 68 -3.19 -10.37 5.78
N TYR A 69 -3.05 -9.04 5.78
CA TYR A 69 -4.14 -8.10 5.56
C TYR A 69 -3.86 -7.27 4.31
N LEU A 70 -4.78 -7.26 3.36
CA LEU A 70 -4.73 -6.40 2.18
C LEU A 70 -5.85 -5.37 2.28
N CYS A 71 -5.50 -4.10 2.42
CA CYS A 71 -6.48 -3.03 2.50
C CYS A 71 -7.12 -2.79 1.13
N VAL A 72 -8.44 -2.61 1.10
CA VAL A 72 -9.22 -2.32 -0.11
C VAL A 72 -10.23 -1.22 0.20
N THR A 73 -10.60 -0.43 -0.80
CA THR A 73 -11.69 0.53 -0.66
C THR A 73 -12.98 -0.10 -1.16
N ASN A 74 -13.90 -0.38 -0.24
CA ASN A 74 -15.20 -0.99 -0.51
C ASN A 74 -16.19 0.08 -1.00
N MET A 75 -16.52 0.06 -2.29
CA MET A 75 -17.45 1.05 -2.89
C MET A 75 -18.90 0.89 -2.41
N ARG A 76 -19.30 -0.29 -1.92
CA ARG A 76 -20.62 -0.51 -1.33
C ARG A 76 -20.70 0.07 0.08
N GLY A 77 -19.61 -0.02 0.82
CA GLY A 77 -19.48 0.42 2.21
C GLY A 77 -20.22 -0.50 3.18
N VAL A 78 -19.67 -0.69 4.38
CA VAL A 78 -20.25 -1.57 5.41
C VAL A 78 -20.99 -0.71 6.44
N PRO A 79 -22.31 -0.89 6.61
CA PRO A 79 -23.10 -0.11 7.56
C PRO A 79 -22.91 -0.58 9.01
N TYR A 80 -22.80 0.38 9.92
CA TYR A 80 -22.72 0.18 11.36
C TYR A 80 -23.64 1.15 12.11
N VAL A 81 -24.08 0.74 13.29
CA VAL A 81 -24.76 1.60 14.26
C VAL A 81 -23.85 1.80 15.46
N VAL A 82 -23.52 3.06 15.75
CA VAL A 82 -22.85 3.46 16.98
C VAL A 82 -23.91 3.78 18.04
N ARG A 83 -24.06 2.89 19.02
CA ARG A 83 -24.97 3.05 20.15
C ARG A 83 -24.41 4.06 21.15
N MET A 84 -25.21 5.07 21.48
CA MET A 84 -24.96 5.95 22.62
C MET A 84 -25.83 5.47 23.78
N VAL A 85 -25.24 5.28 24.96
CA VAL A 85 -26.01 4.98 26.16
C VAL A 85 -26.56 6.32 26.67
N ALA A 86 -27.81 6.62 26.37
CA ALA A 86 -28.60 7.66 27.01
C ALA A 86 -29.99 7.07 27.33
N ASP A 87 -30.51 7.37 28.52
CA ASP A 87 -31.68 6.79 29.19
C ASP A 87 -32.77 6.16 28.31
N GLU A 88 -33.11 4.91 28.67
CA GLU A 88 -34.30 4.07 28.36
C GLU A 88 -34.81 3.98 26.90
N THR A 89 -34.29 4.79 25.97
CA THR A 89 -34.60 4.77 24.55
C THR A 89 -33.29 4.70 23.76
N MET A 90 -33.00 3.53 23.19
CA MET A 90 -31.84 3.31 22.34
C MET A 90 -31.81 4.32 21.18
N ARG A 91 -30.97 5.35 21.25
CA ARG A 91 -30.62 6.23 20.12
C ARG A 91 -29.22 5.84 19.60
N GLY A 92 -29.12 5.54 18.31
CA GLY A 92 -27.85 5.16 17.65
C GLY A 92 -27.57 6.00 16.41
N HIS A 93 -26.29 6.25 16.13
CA HIS A 93 -25.86 6.94 14.91
C HIS A 93 -25.44 5.91 13.86
N ARG A 94 -26.12 5.91 12.70
CA ARG A 94 -25.78 5.06 11.56
C ARG A 94 -24.62 5.68 10.79
N VAL A 95 -23.59 4.89 10.56
CA VAL A 95 -22.40 5.27 9.80
C VAL A 95 -22.06 4.17 8.80
N VAL A 96 -21.42 4.53 7.70
CA VAL A 96 -20.95 3.58 6.69
C VAL A 96 -19.44 3.67 6.61
N ASN A 97 -18.76 2.53 6.75
CA ASN A 97 -17.32 2.44 6.60
C ASN A 97 -16.95 1.88 5.22
N HIS A 98 -16.24 2.67 4.43
CA HIS A 98 -15.72 2.27 3.12
C HIS A 98 -14.28 1.73 3.19
N GLY A 99 -13.56 1.96 4.29
CA GLY A 99 -12.25 1.37 4.55
C GLY A 99 -12.41 -0.09 4.94
N ASP A 100 -11.85 -0.97 4.12
CA ASP A 100 -12.06 -2.41 4.23
C ASP A 100 -10.73 -3.16 4.04
N TYR A 101 -10.72 -4.46 4.30
CA TYR A 101 -9.57 -5.31 4.08
C TYR A 101 -9.99 -6.75 3.77
N ALA A 102 -9.16 -7.43 3.00
CA ALA A 102 -9.17 -8.88 2.88
C ALA A 102 -8.18 -9.46 3.92
N HIS A 103 -8.62 -10.44 4.70
CA HIS A 103 -7.80 -11.08 5.73
C HIS A 103 -7.52 -12.53 5.37
N PHE A 104 -6.24 -12.88 5.30
CA PHE A 104 -5.72 -14.20 4.96
C PHE A 104 -4.96 -14.83 6.12
N ILE A 105 -5.05 -16.15 6.24
CA ILE A 105 -4.37 -16.98 7.23
C ILE A 105 -3.44 -17.93 6.46
N VAL A 106 -2.14 -17.67 6.50
CA VAL A 106 -1.13 -18.46 5.77
C VAL A 106 -0.59 -19.56 6.67
N HIS A 107 -0.97 -20.80 6.37
CA HIS A 107 -0.56 -21.99 7.12
C HIS A 107 0.82 -22.49 6.71
N GLY A 108 1.56 -23.08 7.66
CA GLY A 108 2.91 -23.57 7.46
C GLY A 108 3.92 -22.46 7.16
N ALA A 109 3.63 -21.23 7.61
CA ALA A 109 4.48 -20.07 7.37
C ALA A 109 5.74 -20.09 8.23
N GLY A 110 5.60 -20.49 9.49
CA GLY A 110 6.68 -20.58 10.46
C GLY A 110 6.57 -21.81 11.35
N PRO A 111 7.48 -21.98 12.33
CA PRO A 111 7.53 -23.16 13.18
C PRO A 111 6.64 -23.08 14.43
N ALA A 112 6.16 -21.88 14.79
CA ALA A 112 5.45 -21.65 16.04
C ALA A 112 3.95 -21.53 15.80
N ASN A 113 3.15 -22.38 16.42
CA ASN A 113 1.69 -22.25 16.46
C ASN A 113 1.30 -21.13 17.44
N VAL A 114 1.16 -19.90 16.95
CA VAL A 114 1.04 -18.70 17.80
C VAL A 114 -0.43 -18.32 18.08
N THR A 115 -1.38 -18.67 17.21
CA THR A 115 -2.77 -18.18 17.36
C THR A 115 -3.82 -19.08 16.72
N ALA A 116 -5.03 -19.07 17.30
CA ALA A 116 -6.21 -19.73 16.74
C ALA A 116 -6.66 -19.07 15.42
N PRO A 117 -7.33 -19.81 14.52
CA PRO A 117 -7.87 -19.26 13.28
C PRO A 117 -8.84 -18.11 13.54
N PHE A 118 -8.85 -17.10 12.66
CA PHE A 118 -9.76 -15.97 12.73
C PHE A 118 -11.04 -16.28 11.93
N PRO A 119 -12.24 -16.32 12.53
CA PRO A 119 -13.46 -16.65 11.80
C PRO A 119 -13.70 -15.69 10.64
N GLY A 120 -13.96 -16.26 9.46
CA GLY A 120 -14.27 -15.51 8.25
C GLY A 120 -13.05 -15.03 7.44
N ALA A 121 -11.82 -15.27 7.91
CA ALA A 121 -10.61 -15.06 7.13
C ALA A 121 -10.43 -16.17 6.05
N PHE A 122 -9.67 -15.87 5.00
CA PHE A 122 -9.39 -16.81 3.92
C PHE A 122 -8.14 -17.63 4.23
N ASP A 123 -8.27 -18.95 4.23
CA ASP A 123 -7.12 -19.84 4.38
C ASP A 123 -6.25 -19.81 3.14
N ILE A 124 -4.94 -19.67 3.36
CA ILE A 124 -3.90 -19.85 2.35
C ILE A 124 -3.14 -21.13 2.69
N ASN A 125 -3.49 -22.19 1.97
CA ASN A 125 -2.90 -23.50 2.19
C ASN A 125 -1.70 -23.72 1.26
N ARG A 126 -0.64 -24.28 1.83
CA ARG A 126 0.56 -24.65 1.10
C ARG A 126 0.59 -26.13 0.72
N SER A 127 -0.21 -26.97 1.35
CA SER A 127 -0.20 -28.43 1.13
C SER A 127 -1.34 -28.93 0.25
N ASP A 128 -2.50 -28.27 0.27
CA ASP A 128 -3.66 -28.60 -0.55
C ASP A 128 -3.90 -27.52 -1.61
N LEU A 129 -3.37 -27.76 -2.82
CA LEU A 129 -3.44 -26.83 -3.95
C LEU A 129 -4.84 -26.76 -4.60
N ALA A 130 -5.76 -27.68 -4.28
CA ALA A 130 -7.11 -27.67 -4.84
C ALA A 130 -8.03 -26.65 -4.15
N SER A 131 -7.69 -26.22 -2.94
CA SER A 131 -8.40 -25.20 -2.16
C SER A 131 -7.41 -24.36 -1.34
N ASP A 132 -6.44 -23.81 -2.06
CA ASP A 132 -5.29 -23.11 -1.49
C ASP A 132 -5.50 -21.62 -1.19
N GLY A 133 -6.60 -21.03 -1.66
CA GLY A 133 -6.92 -19.61 -1.48
C GLY A 133 -6.02 -18.63 -2.23
N TRP A 134 -5.02 -19.10 -3.00
CA TRP A 134 -4.08 -18.22 -3.72
C TRP A 134 -4.78 -17.38 -4.80
N ASP A 135 -5.83 -17.89 -5.43
CA ASP A 135 -6.65 -17.13 -6.37
C ASP A 135 -7.42 -15.98 -5.69
N VAL A 136 -7.87 -16.17 -4.44
CA VAL A 136 -8.52 -15.09 -3.67
C VAL A 136 -7.50 -14.03 -3.28
N LEU A 137 -6.29 -14.44 -2.90
CA LEU A 137 -5.18 -13.51 -2.62
C LEU A 137 -4.77 -12.73 -3.88
N ARG A 138 -4.71 -13.40 -5.04
CA ARG A 138 -4.48 -12.75 -6.34
C ARG A 138 -5.55 -11.69 -6.62
N ASP A 139 -6.82 -12.03 -6.46
CA ASP A 139 -7.92 -11.12 -6.73
C ASP A 139 -7.91 -9.93 -5.75
N ALA A 140 -7.57 -10.15 -4.48
CA ALA A 140 -7.37 -9.09 -3.50
C ALA A 140 -6.17 -8.18 -3.84
N ALA A 141 -5.06 -8.75 -4.32
CA ALA A 141 -3.88 -8.00 -4.77
C ALA A 141 -4.20 -7.12 -6.01
N LEU A 142 -5.03 -7.63 -6.93
CA LEU A 142 -5.53 -6.86 -8.07
C LEU A 142 -6.54 -5.79 -7.64
N ALA A 143 -7.34 -6.04 -6.60
CA ALA A 143 -8.31 -5.09 -6.04
C ALA A 143 -7.61 -3.92 -5.33
N THR A 144 -6.62 -4.20 -4.48
CA THR A 144 -5.86 -3.16 -3.77
C THR A 144 -4.99 -2.33 -4.70
N SER A 145 -4.61 -2.84 -5.88
CA SER A 145 -3.86 -2.08 -6.90
C SER A 145 -4.76 -1.36 -7.93
N ALA A 146 -6.09 -1.42 -7.78
CA ALA A 146 -7.04 -0.83 -8.72
C ALA A 146 -7.14 0.70 -8.54
N PHE A 147 -6.08 1.42 -8.90
CA PHE A 147 -6.00 2.88 -8.78
C PHE A 147 -7.21 3.56 -9.46
N PRO A 148 -7.97 4.41 -8.75
CA PRO A 148 -9.17 5.05 -9.29
C PRO A 148 -8.93 5.73 -10.63
N GLY A 149 -9.70 5.35 -11.65
CA GLY A 149 -9.56 5.86 -13.03
C GLY A 149 -8.39 5.25 -13.82
N GLY A 150 -7.28 4.90 -13.16
CA GLY A 150 -6.12 4.25 -13.78
C GLY A 150 -6.41 2.80 -14.18
N PHE A 151 -6.95 2.01 -13.26
CA PHE A 151 -7.29 0.59 -13.45
C PHE A 151 -8.75 0.33 -13.11
N PRO A 152 -9.36 -0.75 -13.66
CA PRO A 152 -10.78 -0.97 -13.49
C PRO A 152 -11.06 -1.44 -12.06
N ALA A 153 -12.17 -0.99 -11.48
CA ALA A 153 -12.66 -1.51 -10.21
C ALA A 153 -12.84 -3.04 -10.30
N ARG A 154 -12.55 -3.74 -9.21
CA ARG A 154 -12.58 -5.22 -9.17
C ARG A 154 -13.71 -5.71 -8.28
N PRO A 155 -14.46 -6.74 -8.68
CA PRO A 155 -15.38 -7.38 -7.77
C PRO A 155 -14.58 -8.09 -6.67
N PHE A 156 -15.03 -7.98 -5.43
CA PHE A 156 -14.48 -8.72 -4.31
C PHE A 156 -15.60 -9.11 -3.35
N ARG A 157 -15.30 -10.04 -2.46
CA ARG A 157 -16.26 -10.51 -1.47
C ARG A 157 -15.55 -10.80 -0.16
N ASN A 158 -16.20 -10.45 0.94
CA ASN A 158 -15.80 -10.87 2.28
C ASN A 158 -16.92 -11.70 2.90
N THR A 159 -16.59 -12.45 3.95
CA THR A 159 -17.60 -13.14 4.76
C THR A 159 -18.24 -12.15 5.73
N VAL A 160 -19.51 -12.37 6.08
CA VAL A 160 -20.18 -11.55 7.12
C VAL A 160 -19.53 -11.76 8.48
N ASP A 161 -19.04 -12.97 8.77
CA ASP A 161 -18.34 -13.27 10.01
C ASP A 161 -17.07 -12.43 10.18
N MET A 162 -16.34 -12.16 9.10
CA MET A 162 -15.19 -11.25 9.16
C MET A 162 -15.59 -9.88 9.73
N TYR A 163 -16.77 -9.36 9.37
CA TYR A 163 -17.26 -8.08 9.90
C TYR A 163 -17.78 -8.19 11.33
N ARG A 164 -18.40 -9.32 11.70
CA ARG A 164 -18.85 -9.57 13.08
C ARG A 164 -17.68 -9.65 14.06
N GLN A 165 -16.54 -10.18 13.61
CA GLN A 165 -15.32 -10.31 14.41
C GLN A 165 -14.48 -9.03 14.46
N ARG A 166 -14.86 -7.96 13.75
CA ARG A 166 -14.11 -6.70 13.78
C ARG A 166 -14.05 -6.11 15.17
N THR A 167 -12.84 -5.94 15.66
CA THR A 167 -12.54 -5.26 16.90
C THR A 167 -12.38 -3.77 16.64
N TRP A 168 -13.14 -2.98 17.39
CA TRP A 168 -13.05 -1.52 17.36
C TRP A 168 -12.21 -1.08 18.55
N THR A 169 -11.05 -0.49 18.29
CA THR A 169 -10.19 0.05 19.34
C THR A 169 -10.69 1.43 19.75
N GLY A 170 -10.92 1.60 21.05
CA GLY A 170 -11.29 2.87 21.65
C GLY A 170 -10.99 2.86 23.15
N ARG A 171 -10.66 4.02 23.74
CA ARG A 171 -10.38 4.17 25.18
C ARG A 171 -11.55 3.77 26.10
N ALA A 172 -12.73 3.52 25.54
CA ALA A 172 -13.94 3.16 26.28
C ALA A 172 -14.04 1.66 26.67
N ARG A 173 -13.09 0.81 26.28
CA ARG A 173 -13.09 -0.63 26.62
C ARG A 173 -12.50 -0.92 28.02
N ASN A 174 -12.87 -0.12 29.03
CA ASN A 174 -12.37 -0.29 30.40
C ASN A 174 -13.14 -1.35 31.22
N ARG A 175 -14.04 -2.13 30.63
CA ARG A 175 -14.67 -3.27 31.30
C ARG A 175 -14.87 -4.43 30.33
N ALA A 176 -14.39 -5.61 30.73
CA ALA A 176 -14.57 -6.88 30.04
C ALA A 176 -16.05 -7.29 29.80
N SER A 177 -17.01 -6.52 30.33
CA SER A 177 -18.45 -6.80 30.25
C SER A 177 -19.26 -5.80 29.40
N CYS A 178 -18.64 -4.81 28.75
CA CYS A 178 -19.38 -3.87 27.91
C CYS A 178 -19.43 -4.38 26.46
N PRO A 179 -20.63 -4.64 25.89
CA PRO A 179 -20.76 -4.94 24.47
C PRO A 179 -20.19 -3.78 23.65
N SER A 180 -19.58 -4.10 22.49
CA SER A 180 -19.07 -3.10 21.57
C SER A 180 -20.16 -2.08 21.25
N SER A 181 -19.88 -0.78 21.44
CA SER A 181 -20.83 0.29 21.11
C SER A 181 -21.07 0.40 19.60
N VAL A 182 -20.22 -0.21 18.77
CA VAL A 182 -20.34 -0.29 17.31
C VAL A 182 -20.88 -1.66 16.93
N LEU A 183 -22.06 -1.69 16.33
CA LEU A 183 -22.70 -2.92 15.85
C LEU A 183 -22.85 -2.91 14.33
N LEU A 184 -22.69 -4.08 13.71
CA LEU A 184 -22.96 -4.28 12.29
C LEU A 184 -24.46 -4.13 12.02
N ASP A 185 -24.83 -3.30 11.03
CA ASP A 185 -26.23 -3.00 10.66
C ASP A 185 -26.53 -3.49 9.25
N LEU A 186 -26.34 -4.79 9.03
CA LEU A 186 -26.66 -5.43 7.76
C LEU A 186 -28.14 -5.83 7.73
N PRO A 187 -28.81 -5.70 6.57
CA PRO A 187 -30.13 -6.28 6.34
C PRO A 187 -30.15 -7.80 6.60
N ASP A 188 -31.28 -8.32 7.08
CA ASP A 188 -31.46 -9.74 7.44
C ASP A 188 -31.33 -10.70 6.24
N ASP A 189 -31.47 -10.20 5.01
CA ASP A 189 -31.36 -10.97 3.76
C ASP A 189 -29.92 -11.10 3.23
N VAL A 190 -28.95 -10.47 3.89
CA VAL A 190 -27.53 -10.61 3.51
C VAL A 190 -27.05 -12.01 3.90
N SER A 191 -26.70 -12.81 2.88
CA SER A 191 -26.08 -14.14 3.04
C SER A 191 -24.80 -14.09 3.88
N ASP A 192 -24.19 -15.24 4.19
CA ASP A 192 -22.85 -15.32 4.79
C ASP A 192 -21.74 -14.61 4.00
N ARG A 193 -22.04 -14.13 2.79
CA ARG A 193 -21.16 -13.39 1.88
C ARG A 193 -21.64 -11.97 1.65
N TYR A 194 -20.68 -11.06 1.57
CA TYR A 194 -20.88 -9.65 1.28
C TYR A 194 -20.07 -9.24 0.05
N ASP A 195 -20.75 -9.13 -1.09
CA ASP A 195 -20.16 -8.74 -2.37
C ASP A 195 -20.12 -7.22 -2.54
N PHE A 196 -19.03 -6.72 -3.13
CA PHE A 196 -18.81 -5.31 -3.42
C PHE A 196 -17.80 -5.09 -4.55
N TRP A 197 -17.77 -3.87 -5.08
CA TRP A 197 -16.70 -3.40 -5.96
C TRP A 197 -15.60 -2.74 -5.14
N CYS A 198 -14.36 -3.04 -5.50
CA CYS A 198 -13.15 -2.50 -4.89
C CYS A 198 -12.43 -1.55 -5.81
N VAL A 199 -11.89 -0.49 -5.22
CA VAL A 199 -10.76 0.26 -5.76
C VAL A 199 -9.60 0.21 -4.77
N ASP A 200 -8.48 0.81 -5.15
CA ASP A 200 -7.26 0.90 -4.36
C ASP A 200 -7.51 1.19 -2.87
N GLY A 201 -6.91 0.37 -1.99
CA GLY A 201 -7.01 0.52 -0.54
C GLY A 201 -6.38 1.81 -0.02
N GLY A 202 -5.37 2.31 -0.72
CA GLY A 202 -4.69 3.57 -0.44
C GLY A 202 -5.55 4.81 -0.63
N LEU A 203 -6.75 4.71 -1.23
CA LEU A 203 -7.68 5.84 -1.32
C LEU A 203 -8.25 6.23 0.06
N ILE A 204 -8.62 5.26 0.89
CA ILE A 204 -9.25 5.50 2.20
C ILE A 204 -8.30 5.19 3.35
N TYR A 205 -7.49 4.14 3.23
CA TYR A 205 -6.73 3.60 4.37
C TYR A 205 -5.35 3.09 3.93
N ASN A 206 -4.44 4.03 3.66
CA ASN A 206 -3.10 3.74 3.12
C ASN A 206 -2.08 3.27 4.18
N GLU A 207 -2.29 3.62 5.46
CA GLU A 207 -1.36 3.33 6.56
C GLU A 207 -2.05 2.51 7.66
N PRO A 208 -2.12 1.17 7.52
CA PRO A 208 -2.93 0.35 8.40
C PRO A 208 -2.29 0.02 9.76
N ILE A 209 -1.62 0.99 10.38
CA ILE A 209 -0.95 0.85 11.69
C ILE A 209 -1.93 0.27 12.73
N GLU A 210 -3.14 0.80 12.79
CA GLU A 210 -4.12 0.37 13.79
C GLU A 210 -4.67 -1.04 13.53
N TYR A 211 -4.75 -1.50 12.28
CA TYR A 211 -5.12 -2.89 11.98
C TYR A 211 -4.00 -3.83 12.41
N ALA A 212 -2.75 -3.51 12.08
CA ALA A 212 -1.59 -4.28 12.53
C ALA A 212 -1.50 -4.32 14.06
N ARG A 213 -1.71 -3.18 14.72
CA ARG A 213 -1.72 -3.08 16.19
C ARG A 213 -2.85 -3.90 16.80
N THR A 214 -4.06 -3.82 16.25
CA THR A 214 -5.21 -4.58 16.73
C THR A 214 -5.00 -6.08 16.55
N ALA A 215 -4.41 -6.51 15.43
CA ALA A 215 -4.03 -7.90 15.21
C ALA A 215 -2.96 -8.37 16.23
N LEU A 216 -1.98 -7.53 16.56
CA LEU A 216 -0.92 -7.85 17.53
C LEU A 216 -1.38 -7.85 18.99
N LEU A 217 -2.30 -6.95 19.36
CA LEU A 217 -2.80 -6.80 20.74
C LEU A 217 -4.01 -7.68 21.03
N GLY A 218 -4.77 -8.07 19.99
CA GLY A 218 -6.08 -8.69 20.15
C GLY A 218 -7.04 -7.80 20.96
N CYS A 219 -7.75 -8.41 21.92
CA CYS A 219 -8.65 -7.72 22.85
C CYS A 219 -7.98 -7.26 24.16
N ALA A 220 -6.67 -7.44 24.31
CA ALA A 220 -5.97 -7.14 25.55
C ALA A 220 -5.79 -5.62 25.77
N ASP A 221 -5.62 -5.24 27.04
CA ASP A 221 -5.47 -3.86 27.48
C ASP A 221 -4.42 -3.09 26.66
N GLN A 222 -4.76 -1.87 26.27
CA GLN A 222 -4.02 -1.04 25.30
C GLN A 222 -2.75 -0.40 25.90
N SER A 223 -2.37 -0.81 27.10
CA SER A 223 -1.16 -0.42 27.81
C SER A 223 0.00 -1.37 27.46
N SER A 224 0.38 -1.44 26.17
CA SER A 224 1.67 -2.05 25.85
C SER A 224 2.77 -1.20 26.49
N ASN A 225 3.58 -1.81 27.35
CA ASN A 225 4.78 -1.17 27.89
C ASN A 225 5.63 -0.66 26.73
N ARG A 226 5.86 0.65 26.69
CA ARG A 226 6.50 1.34 25.56
C ARG A 226 8.01 1.46 25.70
N ASP A 227 8.48 1.24 26.91
CA ASP A 227 9.87 1.36 27.33
C ASP A 227 10.73 0.18 26.84
N GLY A 228 12.01 0.46 26.60
CA GLY A 228 13.00 -0.48 26.07
C GLY A 228 13.23 -1.72 26.95
N HIS A 229 12.92 -1.68 28.25
CA HIS A 229 13.08 -2.83 29.15
C HIS A 229 11.92 -3.83 29.08
N SER A 230 10.75 -3.42 28.59
CA SER A 230 9.53 -4.20 28.75
C SER A 230 8.65 -4.28 27.50
N ALA A 231 8.97 -3.52 26.44
CA ALA A 231 8.34 -3.67 25.14
C ALA A 231 8.56 -5.09 24.58
N ASN A 232 7.46 -5.73 24.18
CA ASN A 232 7.45 -7.10 23.64
C ASN A 232 6.63 -7.24 22.34
N ARG A 233 6.09 -6.13 21.84
CA ARG A 233 5.29 -6.03 20.61
C ARG A 233 5.57 -4.70 19.95
N THR A 234 5.75 -4.73 18.65
CA THR A 234 6.11 -3.54 17.87
C THR A 234 5.45 -3.59 16.50
N VAL A 235 5.01 -2.43 16.00
CA VAL A 235 4.59 -2.24 14.61
C VAL A 235 5.70 -1.53 13.86
N LEU A 236 6.10 -2.07 12.71
CA LEU A 236 7.01 -1.42 11.76
C LEU A 236 6.18 -0.91 10.58
N LEU A 237 6.09 0.40 10.42
CA LEU A 237 5.51 1.02 9.23
C LEU A 237 6.62 1.27 8.20
N ILE A 238 6.49 0.68 7.03
CA ILE A 238 7.36 0.98 5.88
C ILE A 238 6.60 1.96 5.01
N ASP A 239 7.05 3.21 4.99
CA ASP A 239 6.46 4.27 4.18
C ASP A 239 7.45 4.69 3.10
N PRO A 240 7.28 4.23 1.85
CA PRO A 240 8.14 4.64 0.75
C PRO A 240 7.88 6.08 0.30
N PHE A 241 6.73 6.69 0.63
CA PHE A 241 6.34 8.01 0.10
C PHE A 241 5.92 8.99 1.20
N PRO A 242 6.74 9.18 2.26
CA PRO A 242 6.39 10.08 3.38
C PRO A 242 6.33 11.55 2.95
N ASP A 243 7.05 11.89 1.87
CA ASP A 243 7.23 13.25 1.35
C ASP A 243 6.33 13.57 0.14
N ASP A 244 5.47 12.65 -0.31
CA ASP A 244 4.66 12.85 -1.53
C ASP A 244 3.52 13.86 -1.37
N LEU A 245 3.42 14.50 -0.20
CA LEU A 245 2.75 15.78 -0.03
C LEU A 245 3.75 16.91 -0.26
N GLU A 246 4.19 17.05 -1.51
CA GLU A 246 4.97 18.20 -2.01
C GLU A 246 4.16 19.50 -1.86
N TRP A 247 4.07 20.01 -0.62
CA TRP A 247 3.61 21.37 -0.34
C TRP A 247 4.55 22.39 -1.03
N ARG A 248 5.81 22.02 -1.23
CA ARG A 248 6.88 22.87 -1.76
C ARG A 248 6.74 23.25 -3.24
N GLY A 249 5.74 22.76 -3.95
CA GLY A 249 5.53 23.05 -5.38
C GLY A 249 4.09 23.24 -5.81
N LYS A 250 3.10 23.20 -4.90
CA LYS A 250 1.71 23.48 -5.28
C LYS A 250 1.61 24.94 -5.72
N PRO A 251 1.23 25.23 -6.98
CA PRO A 251 1.01 26.60 -7.39
C PRO A 251 -0.01 27.23 -6.44
N ALA A 252 0.20 28.50 -6.12
CA ALA A 252 -0.79 29.29 -5.39
C ALA A 252 -2.16 29.08 -6.06
N ALA A 253 -3.22 29.04 -5.25
CA ALA A 253 -4.58 28.88 -5.76
C ALA A 253 -4.79 29.82 -6.96
N LYS A 254 -5.34 29.31 -8.07
CA LYS A 254 -5.70 30.14 -9.22
C LYS A 254 -6.54 31.31 -8.69
N ALA A 255 -6.21 32.54 -9.10
CA ALA A 255 -6.93 33.74 -8.64
C ALA A 255 -8.45 33.65 -8.88
N ASP A 256 -8.85 32.93 -9.93
CA ASP A 256 -10.26 32.77 -10.33
C ASP A 256 -10.96 31.55 -9.69
N GLY A 257 -10.27 30.79 -8.83
CA GLY A 257 -10.77 29.54 -8.25
C GLY A 257 -10.81 28.34 -9.22
N PRO A 258 -11.05 27.12 -8.72
CA PRO A 258 -11.26 25.95 -9.58
C PRO A 258 -12.68 25.95 -10.16
N ASP A 259 -12.83 25.52 -11.41
CA ASP A 259 -14.16 25.18 -11.94
C ASP A 259 -14.70 23.88 -11.32
N VAL A 260 -15.97 23.54 -11.59
CA VAL A 260 -16.63 22.35 -11.02
C VAL A 260 -15.88 21.05 -11.37
N LEU A 261 -15.33 20.95 -12.58
CA LEU A 261 -14.62 19.75 -13.02
C LEU A 261 -13.25 19.65 -12.35
N ASP A 262 -12.51 20.75 -12.29
CA ASP A 262 -11.25 20.88 -11.55
C ASP A 262 -11.45 20.50 -10.07
N ALA A 263 -12.52 21.02 -9.45
CA ALA A 263 -12.87 20.70 -8.07
C ALA A 263 -13.15 19.21 -7.90
N LEU A 264 -14.00 18.61 -8.74
CA LEU A 264 -14.33 17.18 -8.67
C LEU A 264 -13.11 16.27 -8.86
N LEU A 265 -12.24 16.58 -9.82
CA LEU A 265 -11.02 15.81 -10.06
C LEU A 265 -10.00 15.96 -8.91
N SER A 266 -9.98 17.11 -8.24
CA SER A 266 -9.11 17.36 -7.09
C SER A 266 -9.54 16.61 -5.81
N LEU A 267 -10.80 16.15 -5.73
CA LEU A 267 -11.29 15.42 -4.56
C LEU A 267 -10.54 14.10 -4.33
N ILE A 268 -10.13 13.39 -5.38
CA ILE A 268 -9.42 12.10 -5.25
C ILE A 268 -8.07 12.27 -4.53
N PRO A 269 -7.13 13.12 -5.02
CA PRO A 269 -5.87 13.36 -4.32
C PRO A 269 -6.08 14.02 -2.95
N MET A 270 -7.11 14.86 -2.79
CA MET A 270 -7.45 15.46 -1.49
C MET A 270 -7.90 14.41 -0.47
N LEU A 271 -8.83 13.52 -0.83
CA LEU A 271 -9.30 12.44 0.04
C LEU A 271 -8.16 11.51 0.43
N ARG A 272 -7.30 11.13 -0.53
CA ARG A 272 -6.10 10.33 -0.26
C ARG A 272 -5.17 11.02 0.75
N ALA A 273 -4.90 12.31 0.56
CA ALA A 273 -4.05 13.09 1.48
C ALA A 273 -4.68 13.21 2.88
N GLN A 274 -6.00 13.44 2.95
CA GLN A 274 -6.73 13.49 4.21
C GLN A 274 -6.71 12.15 4.95
N SER A 275 -6.80 11.04 4.21
CA SER A 275 -6.76 9.67 4.76
C SER A 275 -5.40 9.29 5.34
N ALA A 276 -4.31 9.86 4.80
CA ALA A 276 -2.94 9.70 5.33
C ALA A 276 -2.67 10.59 6.55
N PHE A 277 -3.48 11.62 6.80
CA PHE A 277 -3.25 12.54 7.91
C PHE A 277 -3.58 11.90 9.28
N ARG A 278 -2.56 11.38 9.97
CA ARG A 278 -2.66 10.74 11.31
C ARG A 278 -1.61 11.24 12.29
N PRO A 279 -1.76 12.45 12.83
CA PRO A 279 -0.72 13.09 13.61
C PRO A 279 -0.36 12.33 14.89
N GLU A 280 -1.31 11.69 15.56
CA GLU A 280 -1.06 10.96 16.82
C GLU A 280 -0.18 9.72 16.60
N ASP A 281 -0.45 8.96 15.55
CA ASP A 281 0.30 7.75 15.23
C ASP A 281 1.71 8.08 14.71
N LEU A 282 1.83 9.10 13.86
CA LEU A 282 3.12 9.60 13.37
C LEU A 282 3.98 10.17 14.51
N THR A 283 3.39 10.96 15.42
CA THR A 283 4.13 11.52 16.57
C THR A 283 4.68 10.41 17.47
N LEU A 284 3.89 9.36 17.71
CA LEU A 284 4.35 8.21 18.50
C LEU A 284 5.42 7.38 17.79
N ALA A 285 5.36 7.25 16.46
CA ALA A 285 6.37 6.54 15.68
C ALA A 285 7.70 7.32 15.53
N LEU A 286 7.65 8.65 15.68
CA LEU A 286 8.83 9.53 15.64
C LEU A 286 9.50 9.69 17.02
N SER A 287 8.85 9.28 18.10
CA SER A 287 9.39 9.40 19.45
C SER A 287 10.47 8.34 19.72
N GLU A 288 11.67 8.77 20.09
CA GLU A 288 12.81 7.87 20.34
C GLU A 288 12.63 6.99 21.59
N ASP A 289 11.76 7.38 22.52
CA ASP A 289 11.45 6.65 23.76
C ASP A 289 10.29 5.64 23.61
N VAL A 290 9.75 5.47 22.39
CA VAL A 290 8.61 4.59 22.11
C VAL A 290 9.05 3.40 21.27
N HIS A 291 9.35 2.28 21.90
CA HIS A 291 9.84 1.07 21.22
C HIS A 291 8.73 0.17 20.65
N THR A 292 7.49 0.67 20.59
CA THR A 292 6.32 -0.08 20.11
C THR A 292 5.91 0.27 18.69
N ARG A 293 6.49 1.33 18.11
CA ARG A 293 6.16 1.84 16.78
C ARG A 293 7.41 2.41 16.13
N TYR A 294 7.70 2.00 14.91
CA TYR A 294 8.78 2.59 14.12
C TYR A 294 8.31 2.91 12.72
N LEU A 295 8.86 3.98 12.17
CA LEU A 295 8.71 4.38 10.78
C LEU A 295 10.02 4.14 10.02
N ILE A 296 9.95 3.44 8.89
CA ILE A 296 11.04 3.28 7.95
C ILE A 296 10.67 4.06 6.68
N ALA A 297 11.36 5.19 6.49
CA ALA A 297 11.23 6.09 5.36
C ALA A 297 12.50 6.10 4.51
N PRO A 298 12.42 6.36 3.19
CA PRO A 298 13.58 6.46 2.34
C PRO A 298 14.39 7.74 2.64
N ILE A 299 15.67 7.58 2.95
CA ILE A 299 16.60 8.69 3.16
C ILE A 299 17.85 8.48 2.31
N ARG A 300 18.21 9.47 1.50
CA ARG A 300 19.41 9.46 0.66
C ARG A 300 20.34 10.62 1.05
N SER A 301 21.49 10.28 1.64
CA SER A 301 22.47 11.26 2.10
C SER A 301 23.17 12.04 0.98
N SER A 302 23.17 11.52 -0.26
CA SER A 302 23.83 12.12 -1.43
C SER A 302 22.87 12.82 -2.38
N LYS A 303 21.70 13.25 -1.88
CA LYS A 303 20.65 13.91 -2.65
C LYS A 303 21.08 15.32 -3.07
N LEU A 304 21.04 15.59 -4.38
CA LEU A 304 21.21 16.94 -4.91
C LEU A 304 19.91 17.73 -4.85
N ALA A 305 20.00 19.06 -4.92
CA ALA A 305 18.82 19.91 -5.01
C ALA A 305 17.98 19.53 -6.24
N GLY A 306 16.65 19.45 -6.07
CA GLY A 306 15.71 19.04 -7.13
C GLY A 306 15.52 17.52 -7.27
N GLU A 307 16.44 16.69 -6.78
CA GLU A 307 16.22 15.25 -6.74
C GLU A 307 15.29 14.86 -5.58
N SER A 308 14.61 13.74 -5.68
CA SER A 308 13.86 13.08 -4.60
C SER A 308 14.72 11.99 -3.92
N ASP A 309 14.25 11.42 -2.81
CA ASP A 309 14.92 10.25 -2.21
C ASP A 309 14.72 9.01 -3.08
N LEU A 310 13.49 8.78 -3.54
CA LEU A 310 13.12 7.75 -4.50
C LEU A 310 13.08 8.28 -5.94
N ALA A 311 13.61 7.53 -6.88
CA ALA A 311 13.56 7.81 -8.31
C ALA A 311 12.17 7.53 -8.92
N SER A 312 11.38 6.64 -8.31
CA SER A 312 10.01 6.31 -8.77
C SER A 312 8.89 7.17 -8.20
N SER A 313 9.18 8.13 -7.30
CA SER A 313 8.17 8.99 -6.63
C SER A 313 7.37 9.90 -7.56
N GLY A 314 7.89 10.18 -8.76
CA GLY A 314 7.21 10.98 -9.76
C GLY A 314 5.80 10.47 -10.08
N LEU A 315 4.89 11.41 -10.39
CA LEU A 315 3.50 11.12 -10.79
C LEU A 315 2.74 10.28 -9.74
N ALA A 316 2.87 10.62 -8.45
CA ALA A 316 2.27 9.89 -7.32
C ALA A 316 2.66 8.40 -7.29
N GLY A 317 3.94 8.12 -7.57
CA GLY A 317 4.52 6.77 -7.61
C GLY A 317 4.42 6.06 -8.97
N PHE A 318 3.67 6.59 -9.94
CA PHE A 318 3.53 5.95 -11.26
C PHE A 318 4.80 6.00 -12.11
N ALA A 319 5.74 6.92 -11.83
CA ALA A 319 7.01 6.97 -12.53
C ALA A 319 7.78 5.64 -12.43
N GLY A 320 7.56 4.86 -11.37
CA GLY A 320 8.13 3.52 -11.22
C GLY A 320 7.82 2.56 -12.38
N PHE A 321 6.71 2.74 -13.10
CA PHE A 321 6.36 1.90 -14.26
C PHE A 321 7.04 2.33 -15.56
N VAL A 322 7.63 3.52 -15.62
CA VAL A 322 8.28 4.09 -16.81
C VAL A 322 9.53 3.30 -17.17
N HIS A 323 10.36 2.96 -16.18
CA HIS A 323 11.62 2.28 -16.45
C HIS A 323 12.13 1.46 -15.25
N GLU A 324 12.78 0.32 -15.53
CA GLU A 324 13.30 -0.60 -14.51
C GLU A 324 14.35 0.04 -13.60
N GLN A 325 15.22 0.86 -14.18
CA GLN A 325 16.34 1.47 -13.45
C GLN A 325 15.87 2.32 -12.27
N LEU A 326 14.69 2.95 -12.38
CA LEU A 326 14.09 3.71 -11.28
C LEU A 326 13.79 2.77 -10.09
N ARG A 327 13.16 1.63 -10.38
CA ARG A 327 12.83 0.63 -9.35
C ARG A 327 14.05 -0.06 -8.78
N MET A 328 15.07 -0.34 -9.59
CA MET A 328 16.33 -0.92 -9.10
C MET A 328 17.08 0.04 -8.17
N HIS A 329 17.08 1.35 -8.47
CA HIS A 329 17.63 2.36 -7.58
C HIS A 329 16.89 2.33 -6.23
N ASP A 330 15.56 2.38 -6.27
CA ASP A 330 14.71 2.46 -5.08
C ASP A 330 14.78 1.20 -4.23
N PHE A 331 14.82 0.03 -4.86
CA PHE A 331 15.05 -1.24 -4.17
C PHE A 331 16.39 -1.26 -3.42
N GLN A 332 17.46 -0.81 -4.06
CA GLN A 332 18.78 -0.77 -3.41
C GLN A 332 18.82 0.26 -2.28
N LEU A 333 18.16 1.41 -2.44
CA LEU A 333 18.03 2.41 -1.40
C LEU A 333 17.22 1.86 -0.21
N GLY A 334 16.09 1.20 -0.47
CA GLY A 334 15.28 0.54 0.55
C GLY A 334 16.08 -0.51 1.34
N ARG A 335 16.89 -1.32 0.65
CA ARG A 335 17.81 -2.26 1.31
C ARG A 335 18.81 -1.55 2.24
N ARG A 336 19.41 -0.44 1.78
CA ARG A 336 20.34 0.35 2.59
C ARG A 336 19.65 0.98 3.81
N ASN A 337 18.45 1.52 3.64
CA ASN A 337 17.68 2.11 4.74
C ASN A 337 17.24 1.07 5.76
N CYS A 338 16.78 -0.10 5.31
CA CYS A 338 16.51 -1.24 6.18
C CYS A 338 17.75 -1.67 6.97
N GLN A 339 18.90 -1.83 6.29
CA GLN A 339 20.17 -2.16 6.97
C GLN A 339 20.51 -1.13 8.05
N LYS A 340 20.39 0.16 7.75
CA LYS A 340 20.69 1.23 8.71
C LYS A 340 19.69 1.23 9.87
N PHE A 341 18.40 1.04 9.61
CA PHE A 341 17.36 0.94 10.63
C PHE A 341 17.63 -0.21 11.61
N LEU A 342 17.86 -1.43 11.10
CA LEU A 342 18.12 -2.60 11.93
C LEU A 342 19.38 -2.42 12.80
N LYS A 343 20.41 -1.78 12.25
CA LYS A 343 21.67 -1.52 12.96
C LYS A 343 21.55 -0.43 14.03
N ASP A 344 20.95 0.69 13.67
CA ASP A 344 21.11 1.95 14.39
C ASP A 344 19.86 2.37 15.17
N ARG A 345 18.69 1.74 14.93
CA ARG A 345 17.40 2.18 15.50
C ARG A 345 16.54 1.05 16.08
N PHE A 346 16.68 -0.18 15.61
CA PHE A 346 15.84 -1.30 16.09
C PHE A 346 16.51 -2.09 17.21
N PHE A 347 16.57 -1.47 18.39
CA PHE A 347 17.19 -2.02 19.58
C PHE A 347 16.27 -1.95 20.81
N LEU A 348 16.56 -2.80 21.81
CA LEU A 348 15.94 -2.82 23.14
C LEU A 348 17.03 -2.93 24.21
N HIS A 349 16.67 -2.73 25.47
CA HIS A 349 17.59 -2.97 26.58
C HIS A 349 17.91 -4.47 26.71
N ALA A 350 19.14 -4.84 27.07
CA ALA A 350 19.60 -6.23 27.13
C ALA A 350 18.84 -7.07 28.18
N ASP A 351 18.33 -6.42 29.22
CA ASP A 351 17.46 -7.06 30.23
C ASP A 351 16.03 -7.31 29.76
N ASN A 352 15.65 -6.82 28.58
CA ASN A 352 14.31 -7.03 28.05
C ASN A 352 13.99 -8.53 27.96
N PRO A 353 12.81 -8.99 28.42
CA PRO A 353 12.41 -10.40 28.37
C PRO A 353 12.51 -11.06 26.99
N VAL A 354 12.39 -10.30 25.90
CA VAL A 354 12.57 -10.82 24.52
C VAL A 354 13.97 -11.43 24.32
N PHE A 355 14.97 -10.94 25.04
CA PHE A 355 16.33 -11.49 25.01
C PHE A 355 16.57 -12.59 26.06
N ALA A 356 15.57 -13.02 26.84
CA ALA A 356 15.78 -14.01 27.90
C ALA A 356 16.42 -15.31 27.41
N GLY A 357 15.96 -15.85 26.27
CA GLY A 357 16.56 -17.04 25.65
C GLY A 357 17.95 -16.77 25.04
N TRP A 358 18.25 -15.51 24.71
CA TRP A 358 19.50 -15.12 24.08
C TRP A 358 20.61 -14.78 25.08
N ARG A 359 20.25 -14.28 26.27
CA ARG A 359 21.21 -13.87 27.33
C ARG A 359 22.23 -14.96 27.66
N ASN A 360 21.83 -16.23 27.69
CA ASN A 360 22.76 -17.34 27.93
C ASN A 360 23.78 -17.52 26.79
N ARG A 361 23.36 -17.29 25.53
CA ARG A 361 24.27 -17.35 24.37
C ARG A 361 25.18 -16.11 24.32
N LEU A 362 24.67 -14.93 24.68
CA LEU A 362 25.48 -13.71 24.77
C LEU A 362 26.57 -13.80 25.84
N LYS A 363 26.28 -14.43 26.99
CA LYS A 363 27.30 -14.72 28.02
C LYS A 363 28.41 -15.64 27.52
N ALA A 364 28.07 -16.59 26.65
CA ALA A 364 29.04 -17.51 26.04
C ALA A 364 29.84 -16.86 24.88
N HIS A 365 29.33 -15.77 24.30
CA HIS A 365 29.92 -15.03 23.19
C HIS A 365 29.94 -13.51 23.46
N PRO A 366 30.79 -13.03 24.39
CA PRO A 366 30.87 -11.61 24.74
C PRO A 366 31.15 -10.70 23.53
N GLU A 367 31.84 -11.21 22.51
CA GLU A 367 32.12 -10.49 21.27
C GLU A 367 30.85 -10.11 20.48
N TRP A 368 29.76 -10.85 20.64
CA TRP A 368 28.47 -10.51 20.01
C TRP A 368 27.83 -9.29 20.66
N PHE A 369 28.09 -9.06 21.95
CA PHE A 369 27.58 -7.89 22.64
C PHE A 369 28.10 -6.59 22.01
N GLU A 370 29.39 -6.54 21.73
CA GLU A 370 29.99 -5.39 21.05
C GLU A 370 29.61 -5.34 19.56
N ALA A 371 29.52 -6.49 18.88
CA ALA A 371 29.19 -6.53 17.45
C ALA A 371 27.77 -6.05 17.12
N TYR A 372 26.81 -6.26 18.03
CA TYR A 372 25.39 -5.99 17.81
C TYR A 372 24.83 -4.82 18.65
N ARG A 373 25.73 -4.02 19.23
CA ARG A 373 25.39 -2.73 19.82
C ARG A 373 25.06 -1.69 18.73
N PRO A 374 24.13 -0.75 19.01
CA PRO A 374 23.91 0.39 18.12
C PRO A 374 25.17 1.28 18.07
N ALA A 375 25.39 1.96 16.94
CA ALA A 375 26.53 2.85 16.79
C ALA A 375 26.48 4.04 17.78
N SER A 376 27.63 4.40 18.34
CA SER A 376 27.77 5.54 19.25
C SER A 376 27.29 6.83 18.57
N GLY A 377 26.30 7.51 19.16
CA GLY A 377 25.68 8.73 18.61
C GLY A 377 24.33 8.52 17.93
N CYS A 378 23.81 7.28 17.85
CA CYS A 378 22.44 7.00 17.41
C CYS A 378 21.40 7.09 18.54
N THR A 379 21.83 7.41 19.76
CA THR A 379 20.99 7.67 20.93
C THR A 379 20.97 9.16 21.24
N SER A 380 19.85 9.84 20.98
CA SER A 380 19.55 11.17 21.56
C SER A 380 18.51 11.02 22.68
N GLY A 381 18.48 11.96 23.63
CA GLY A 381 17.55 11.92 24.77
C GLY A 381 18.12 11.32 26.07
N ALA A 382 17.24 11.09 27.05
CA ALA A 382 17.56 10.67 28.43
C ALA A 382 18.31 9.32 28.53
N SER A 383 18.44 8.60 27.43
CA SER A 383 19.34 7.45 27.20
C SER A 383 20.84 7.81 27.20
N ARG A 384 21.21 8.94 27.82
CA ARG A 384 22.59 9.38 28.10
C ARG A 384 23.31 8.54 29.15
N GLY A 385 22.72 7.45 29.62
CA GLY A 385 23.46 6.33 30.21
C GLY A 385 23.79 5.35 29.10
N GLY A 386 25.07 5.16 28.77
CA GLY A 386 25.56 4.12 27.85
C GLY A 386 25.33 2.71 28.42
N GLN A 387 24.07 2.32 28.56
CA GLN A 387 23.61 1.09 29.19
C GLN A 387 23.13 0.12 28.10
N ASP A 388 23.74 -1.06 28.05
CA ASP A 388 23.28 -2.33 27.49
C ASP A 388 22.11 -2.34 26.48
N LEU A 389 22.21 -1.57 25.39
CA LEU A 389 21.28 -1.67 24.26
C LEU A 389 21.75 -2.73 23.26
N PHE A 390 20.79 -3.47 22.71
CA PHE A 390 21.06 -4.59 21.83
C PHE A 390 20.07 -4.65 20.66
N GLN A 391 20.55 -4.88 19.43
CA GLN A 391 19.73 -5.02 18.23
C GLN A 391 18.71 -6.17 18.35
N VAL A 392 17.42 -5.88 18.09
CA VAL A 392 16.36 -6.90 18.11
C VAL A 392 16.53 -7.92 16.98
N ILE A 393 16.90 -7.44 15.79
CA ILE A 393 17.27 -8.26 14.64
C ILE A 393 18.72 -7.93 14.29
N PRO A 394 19.70 -8.76 14.70
CA PRO A 394 21.11 -8.48 14.49
C PRO A 394 21.50 -8.65 13.01
N LEU A 395 22.36 -7.76 12.52
CA LEU A 395 22.97 -7.91 11.20
C LEU A 395 24.12 -8.93 11.25
N VAL A 396 23.84 -10.17 10.88
CA VAL A 396 24.85 -11.24 10.78
C VAL A 396 25.94 -10.89 9.75
N PRO A 397 27.16 -11.47 9.84
CA PRO A 397 28.29 -11.11 8.98
C PRO A 397 27.96 -11.07 7.48
N ALA A 398 27.15 -12.02 6.99
CA ALA A 398 26.73 -12.12 5.59
C ALA A 398 25.96 -10.89 5.05
N VAL A 399 25.35 -10.08 5.92
CA VAL A 399 24.55 -8.89 5.55
C VAL A 399 25.01 -7.61 6.27
N SER A 400 26.11 -7.69 7.02
CA SER A 400 26.67 -6.58 7.81
C SER A 400 27.40 -5.54 6.96
N ALA A 401 27.94 -5.94 5.80
CA ALA A 401 28.69 -5.07 4.91
C ALA A 401 27.79 -3.94 4.36
N PRO A 402 28.21 -2.67 4.40
CA PRO A 402 27.39 -1.56 3.93
C PRO A 402 26.89 -1.74 2.50
N ILE A 403 25.56 -1.69 2.34
CA ILE A 403 24.93 -1.77 1.03
C ILE A 403 25.24 -0.49 0.24
N ARG A 404 25.93 -0.65 -0.88
CA ARG A 404 26.33 0.48 -1.73
C ARG A 404 25.10 1.07 -2.44
N PRO A 405 24.88 2.39 -2.38
CA PRO A 405 23.81 3.03 -3.14
C PRO A 405 24.09 2.93 -4.64
N ARG A 406 23.03 2.91 -5.46
CA ARG A 406 23.18 3.08 -6.91
C ARG A 406 23.31 4.58 -7.24
N PRO A 407 24.01 4.94 -8.33
CA PRO A 407 23.93 6.29 -8.87
C PRO A 407 22.48 6.70 -9.19
N TRP A 408 22.21 8.00 -9.18
CA TRP A 408 20.91 8.52 -9.60
C TRP A 408 20.65 8.12 -11.06
N PRO A 409 19.50 7.48 -11.38
CA PRO A 409 19.25 6.95 -12.71
C PRO A 409 19.07 8.08 -13.74
N LYS A 410 19.54 7.83 -14.96
CA LYS A 410 19.47 8.76 -16.09
C LYS A 410 18.87 8.06 -17.31
N LEU A 411 17.66 8.46 -17.66
CA LEU A 411 16.91 7.96 -18.80
C LEU A 411 17.24 8.78 -20.04
N ARG A 412 17.33 8.12 -21.18
CA ARG A 412 17.54 8.73 -22.49
C ARG A 412 16.20 8.99 -23.13
N ARG A 413 15.90 10.26 -23.42
CA ARG A 413 14.62 10.66 -24.00
C ARG A 413 14.26 9.86 -25.26
N GLN A 414 15.20 9.75 -26.19
CA GLN A 414 14.96 9.12 -27.50
C GLN A 414 14.67 7.62 -27.40
N GLU A 415 15.33 6.93 -26.47
CA GLU A 415 15.32 5.47 -26.39
C GLU A 415 14.28 4.97 -25.37
N ASP A 416 14.14 5.67 -24.25
CA ASP A 416 13.33 5.21 -23.13
C ASP A 416 11.94 5.86 -23.14
N LEU A 417 11.82 7.14 -23.51
CA LEU A 417 10.56 7.89 -23.39
C LEU A 417 9.75 7.98 -24.68
N GLU A 418 10.41 8.16 -25.83
CA GLU A 418 9.70 8.29 -27.12
C GLU A 418 8.83 7.06 -27.48
N PRO A 419 9.25 5.80 -27.22
CA PRO A 419 8.36 4.64 -27.41
C PRO A 419 7.10 4.70 -26.54
N ILE A 420 7.24 5.16 -25.29
CA ILE A 420 6.11 5.31 -24.35
C ILE A 420 5.18 6.43 -24.86
N ALA A 421 5.75 7.53 -25.33
CA ALA A 421 5.00 8.66 -25.89
C ALA A 421 4.17 8.27 -27.13
N ARG A 422 4.69 7.39 -27.99
CA ARG A 422 3.90 6.83 -29.12
C ARG A 422 2.72 6.00 -28.62
N LEU A 423 2.95 5.02 -27.74
CA LEU A 423 1.88 4.18 -27.19
C LEU A 423 0.83 4.98 -26.42
N ALA A 424 1.25 6.02 -25.70
CA ALA A 424 0.34 6.92 -24.99
C ALA A 424 -0.57 7.70 -25.95
N ARG A 425 -0.04 8.18 -27.09
CA ARG A 425 -0.84 8.82 -28.14
C ARG A 425 -1.87 7.84 -28.71
N ASP A 426 -1.43 6.67 -29.16
CA ASP A 426 -2.29 5.66 -29.78
C ASP A 426 -3.44 5.27 -28.85
N ARG A 427 -3.14 5.08 -27.56
CA ARG A 427 -4.17 4.75 -26.57
C ARG A 427 -5.12 5.92 -26.30
N THR A 428 -4.60 7.13 -26.18
CA THR A 428 -5.43 8.33 -25.93
C THR A 428 -6.42 8.55 -27.06
N GLU A 429 -6.00 8.34 -28.31
CA GLU A 429 -6.84 8.45 -29.50
C GLU A 429 -8.02 7.47 -29.52
N LEU A 430 -7.89 6.33 -28.86
CA LEU A 430 -8.98 5.36 -28.73
C LEU A 430 -9.84 5.60 -27.48
N VAL A 431 -9.22 6.00 -26.37
CA VAL A 431 -9.89 6.11 -25.06
C VAL A 431 -10.74 7.39 -24.95
N VAL A 432 -10.16 8.54 -25.30
CA VAL A 432 -10.80 9.85 -25.07
C VAL A 432 -12.14 9.99 -25.79
N PRO A 433 -12.28 9.63 -27.09
CA PRO A 433 -13.55 9.76 -27.79
C PRO A 433 -14.68 8.93 -27.17
N GLN A 434 -14.36 7.72 -26.70
CA GLN A 434 -15.33 6.84 -26.04
C GLN A 434 -15.73 7.39 -24.66
N LEU A 435 -14.78 7.90 -23.87
CA LEU A 435 -15.08 8.52 -22.58
C LEU A 435 -16.01 9.74 -22.75
N ILE A 436 -15.72 10.62 -23.70
CA ILE A 436 -16.57 11.77 -24.03
C ILE A 436 -17.96 11.29 -24.46
N ARG A 437 -18.04 10.23 -25.28
CA ARG A 437 -19.32 9.65 -25.70
C ARG A 437 -20.14 9.15 -24.51
N THR A 438 -19.53 8.40 -23.60
CA THR A 438 -20.22 7.89 -22.40
C THR A 438 -20.67 9.03 -21.49
N LEU A 439 -19.87 10.08 -21.30
CA LEU A 439 -20.24 11.25 -20.50
C LEU A 439 -21.42 12.01 -21.10
N LEU A 440 -21.40 12.27 -22.42
CA LEU A 440 -22.50 12.96 -23.11
C LEU A 440 -23.80 12.15 -23.10
N GLN A 441 -23.71 10.83 -23.26
CA GLN A 441 -24.87 9.93 -23.14
C GLN A 441 -25.48 9.99 -21.73
N ARG A 442 -24.64 9.97 -20.69
CA ARG A 442 -25.11 10.10 -19.29
C ARG A 442 -25.71 11.47 -19.00
N ALA A 443 -25.24 12.51 -19.67
CA ALA A 443 -25.80 13.86 -19.58
C ALA A 443 -27.09 14.05 -20.41
N GLY A 444 -27.59 13.01 -21.09
CA GLY A 444 -28.82 13.07 -21.87
C GLY A 444 -28.72 13.85 -23.19
N ILE A 445 -27.51 14.12 -23.69
CA ILE A 445 -27.29 14.89 -24.92
C ILE A 445 -27.40 13.92 -26.13
N GLU A 446 -28.58 13.84 -26.74
CA GLU A 446 -28.84 12.96 -27.89
C GLU A 446 -28.28 13.48 -29.24
N GLU A 447 -27.88 12.53 -30.11
CA GLU A 447 -27.20 12.75 -31.42
C GLU A 447 -28.11 13.25 -32.56
N ARG A 448 -29.14 14.07 -32.26
CA ARG A 448 -30.22 14.38 -33.22
C ARG A 448 -29.90 15.42 -34.29
N ARG A 449 -28.85 16.25 -34.18
CA ARG A 449 -28.55 17.34 -35.15
C ARG A 449 -27.17 17.18 -35.81
N MET A 450 -27.10 17.39 -37.13
CA MET A 450 -25.85 17.25 -37.91
C MET A 450 -24.76 18.24 -37.45
N LEU A 451 -25.16 19.47 -37.10
CA LEU A 451 -24.26 20.51 -36.58
C LEU A 451 -23.63 20.12 -35.23
N SER A 452 -24.39 19.46 -34.35
CA SER A 452 -23.88 19.00 -33.05
C SER A 452 -22.94 17.81 -33.20
N ARG A 453 -23.13 16.95 -34.22
CA ARG A 453 -22.16 15.89 -34.56
C ARG A 453 -20.83 16.46 -35.04
N MET A 454 -20.87 17.51 -35.88
CA MET A 454 -19.65 18.12 -36.42
C MET A 454 -18.84 18.87 -35.36
N MET A 455 -19.50 19.72 -34.56
CA MET A 455 -18.87 20.42 -33.43
C MET A 455 -18.30 19.45 -32.40
N ARG A 456 -19.00 18.35 -32.12
CA ARG A 456 -18.53 17.30 -31.22
C ARG A 456 -17.31 16.56 -31.76
N LYS A 457 -17.27 16.27 -33.06
CA LYS A 457 -16.09 15.63 -33.69
C LYS A 457 -14.87 16.54 -33.55
N ILE A 458 -15.01 17.82 -33.87
CA ILE A 458 -13.94 18.81 -33.73
C ILE A 458 -13.49 18.93 -32.26
N ALA A 459 -14.44 19.04 -31.32
CA ALA A 459 -14.13 19.11 -29.90
C ALA A 459 -13.42 17.84 -29.40
N CYS A 460 -13.88 16.65 -29.80
CA CYS A 460 -13.21 15.38 -29.51
C CYS A 460 -11.78 15.38 -30.05
N ASP A 461 -11.56 15.77 -31.31
CA ASP A 461 -10.25 15.73 -31.95
C ASP A 461 -9.27 16.73 -31.29
N VAL A 462 -9.77 17.89 -30.85
CA VAL A 462 -8.98 18.89 -30.11
C VAL A 462 -8.65 18.39 -28.70
N ILE A 463 -9.65 17.89 -27.97
CA ILE A 463 -9.46 17.38 -26.59
C ILE A 463 -8.51 16.19 -26.60
N THR A 464 -8.64 15.28 -27.56
CA THR A 464 -7.79 14.08 -27.69
C THR A 464 -6.34 14.46 -27.93
N ARG A 465 -6.06 15.35 -28.90
CA ARG A 465 -4.70 15.83 -29.17
C ARG A 465 -4.10 16.56 -27.98
N LYS A 466 -4.88 17.42 -27.32
CA LYS A 466 -4.45 18.16 -26.12
C LYS A 466 -4.15 17.20 -24.96
N ALA A 467 -5.00 16.21 -24.73
CA ALA A 467 -4.81 15.21 -23.67
C ALA A 467 -3.54 14.39 -23.89
N ALA A 468 -3.32 13.89 -25.11
CA ALA A 468 -2.14 13.08 -25.44
C ALA A 468 -0.85 13.89 -25.27
N SER A 469 -0.81 15.11 -25.80
CA SER A 469 0.33 16.02 -25.64
C SER A 469 0.59 16.38 -24.18
N SER A 470 -0.47 16.63 -23.40
CA SER A 470 -0.35 17.06 -22.00
C SER A 470 0.19 15.93 -21.12
N ALA A 471 -0.29 14.69 -21.31
CA ALA A 471 0.17 13.54 -20.52
C ALA A 471 1.68 13.28 -20.72
N ILE A 472 2.16 13.29 -21.97
CA ILE A 472 3.57 13.07 -22.30
C ILE A 472 4.43 14.22 -21.74
N THR A 473 3.98 15.46 -21.93
CA THR A 473 4.68 16.65 -21.42
C THR A 473 4.77 16.63 -19.90
N ALA A 474 3.72 16.20 -19.20
CA ALA A 474 3.72 16.08 -17.75
C ALA A 474 4.75 15.04 -17.26
N VAL A 475 4.80 13.86 -17.89
CA VAL A 475 5.79 12.82 -17.58
C VAL A 475 7.21 13.33 -17.83
N GLU A 476 7.49 13.90 -19.01
CA GLU A 476 8.82 14.44 -19.32
C GLU A 476 9.22 15.59 -18.39
N SER A 477 8.27 16.47 -18.05
CA SER A 477 8.50 17.61 -17.16
C SER A 477 8.83 17.16 -15.75
N ASP A 478 8.08 16.20 -15.19
CA ASP A 478 8.33 15.64 -13.86
C ASP A 478 9.69 14.94 -13.81
N LEU A 479 9.99 14.07 -14.78
CA LEU A 479 11.29 13.39 -14.86
C LEU A 479 12.45 14.39 -15.02
N ARG A 480 12.27 15.46 -15.81
CA ARG A 480 13.29 16.51 -15.97
C ARG A 480 13.49 17.30 -14.68
N ALA A 481 12.42 17.68 -14.00
CA ALA A 481 12.47 18.41 -12.72
C ALA A 481 13.22 17.61 -11.65
N ARG A 482 13.12 16.28 -11.68
CA ARG A 482 13.81 15.35 -10.78
C ARG A 482 15.21 14.95 -11.27
N HIS A 483 15.72 15.58 -12.32
CA HIS A 483 17.01 15.26 -12.94
C HIS A 483 17.13 13.79 -13.38
N LEU A 484 16.04 13.15 -13.80
CA LEU A 484 16.02 11.75 -14.24
C LEU A 484 16.24 11.58 -15.74
N ILE A 485 16.28 12.67 -16.52
CA ILE A 485 16.59 12.64 -17.95
C ILE A 485 18.06 13.05 -18.14
N ALA A 486 18.77 12.31 -18.99
CA ALA A 486 20.16 12.56 -19.38
C ALA A 486 20.30 13.82 -20.24
#